data_AF-A0A4Q2VA18-F1
#
_entry.id   AF-A0A4Q2VA18-F1
#
_cell.length_a   1.000
_cell.length_b   1.000
_cell.length_c   1.000
_cell.angle_alpha   90.00
_cell.angle_beta   90.00
_cell.angle_gamma   90.00
#
_symmetry.space_group_name_H-M   'P 1'
#
loop_
_entity.id
_entity.type
_entity.pdbx_description
1 polymer ?
#
loop_
_entity_poly.entity_id
_entity_poly.type
_entity_poly.pdbx_seq_one_letter_code
_entity_poly.pdbx_strand_id
1 'polypeptide(L)'
;GVYALALTGSNYFAPVISGFIAEYQGWQWVFYWPAIFLAFVFMFLFLFMEETNYSRDLQAFNRRRESLSPPGDDKNREAEEGPSGVRSQQVIESDTERQRCAKSKSFVQKMSLWQPSLDQRMSRQAWRCLEYLGWPVVCFAGFSYGSYLIWFNVTNATASIILSGSGYNFKPSMVGLSYLSCCFGTVVGSLVSGRMSDWLTIKLARRNNGVMEAEHRLWPLMICVVLVPTSLILWGVGAQQGVHWFFLILAMGALAAACAIGLTISINYLIDCYHGLAGNAIVSIILIRNTMSFAISYG
;
A
#
# COMPACT_ATOMS: atom_id res chain seq x y z
N GLY A 1 -3.01 8.18 -5.00
CA GLY A 1 -4.04 8.11 -6.06
C GLY A 1 -4.09 6.75 -6.70
N VAL A 2 -3.28 6.49 -7.73
CA VAL A 2 -3.32 5.25 -8.54
C VAL A 2 -3.09 3.97 -7.71
N TYR A 3 -2.15 4.01 -6.76
CA TYR A 3 -1.91 2.88 -5.85
C TYR A 3 -3.16 2.51 -5.04
N ALA A 4 -3.83 3.50 -4.45
CA ALA A 4 -5.04 3.28 -3.68
C ALA A 4 -6.18 2.76 -4.57
N LEU A 5 -6.36 3.35 -5.76
CA LEU A 5 -7.34 2.89 -6.75
C LEU A 5 -7.13 1.41 -7.11
N ALA A 6 -5.89 1.00 -7.37
CA ALA A 6 -5.58 -0.39 -7.70
C ALA A 6 -5.86 -1.32 -6.50
N LEU A 7 -5.49 -0.90 -5.29
CA LEU A 7 -5.61 -1.71 -4.09
C LEU A 7 -7.07 -1.87 -3.62
N THR A 8 -7.83 -0.79 -3.55
CA THR A 8 -9.23 -0.86 -3.09
C THR A 8 -10.19 -1.17 -4.24
N GLY A 9 -9.94 -0.67 -5.45
CA GLY A 9 -10.80 -0.90 -6.61
C GLY A 9 -10.86 -2.37 -7.02
N SER A 10 -9.73 -3.10 -6.95
CA SER A 10 -9.73 -4.55 -7.22
C SER A 10 -10.59 -5.33 -6.24
N ASN A 11 -10.55 -4.97 -4.94
CA ASN A 11 -11.34 -5.61 -3.90
C ASN A 11 -12.86 -5.42 -4.10
N TYR A 12 -13.28 -4.28 -4.64
CA TYR A 12 -14.70 -4.02 -4.91
C TYR A 12 -15.18 -4.61 -6.24
N PHE A 13 -14.27 -4.85 -7.18
CA PHE A 13 -14.64 -5.45 -8.46
C PHE A 13 -14.87 -6.96 -8.36
N ALA A 14 -14.15 -7.66 -7.48
CA ALA A 14 -14.27 -9.11 -7.32
C ALA A 14 -15.72 -9.57 -6.97
N PRO A 15 -16.44 -8.94 -6.02
CA PRO A 15 -17.84 -9.24 -5.73
C PRO A 15 -18.79 -9.16 -6.92
N VAL A 16 -18.52 -8.25 -7.87
CA VAL A 16 -19.35 -8.06 -9.07
C VAL A 16 -19.32 -9.34 -9.92
N ILE A 17 -18.12 -9.84 -10.20
CA ILE A 17 -17.93 -11.07 -10.99
C ILE A 17 -18.48 -12.28 -10.20
N SER A 18 -18.18 -12.36 -8.90
CA SER A 18 -18.62 -13.50 -8.09
C SER A 18 -20.14 -13.58 -7.97
N GLY A 19 -20.85 -12.44 -7.97
CA GLY A 19 -22.32 -12.43 -7.92
C GLY A 19 -22.96 -13.11 -9.13
N PHE A 20 -22.43 -12.89 -10.33
CA PHE A 20 -22.88 -13.56 -11.55
C PHE A 20 -22.52 -15.05 -11.58
N ILE A 21 -21.30 -15.40 -11.15
CA ILE A 21 -20.87 -16.81 -11.08
C ILE A 21 -21.76 -17.57 -10.08
N ALA A 22 -22.04 -16.98 -8.92
CA ALA A 22 -22.88 -17.59 -7.89
C ALA A 22 -24.32 -17.84 -8.36
N GLU A 23 -24.89 -16.95 -9.17
CA GLU A 23 -26.26 -17.10 -9.69
C GLU A 23 -26.36 -18.17 -10.80
N TYR A 24 -25.43 -18.20 -11.74
CA TYR A 24 -25.53 -19.11 -12.91
C TYR A 24 -24.86 -20.47 -12.72
N GLN A 25 -23.73 -20.53 -12.01
CA GLN A 25 -22.94 -21.76 -11.84
C GLN A 25 -23.00 -22.30 -10.40
N GLY A 26 -23.54 -21.52 -9.46
CA GLY A 26 -23.62 -21.87 -8.05
C GLY A 26 -22.43 -21.35 -7.25
N TRP A 27 -22.60 -21.33 -5.93
CA TRP A 27 -21.64 -20.69 -5.00
C TRP A 27 -20.26 -21.36 -4.97
N GLN A 28 -20.15 -22.64 -5.31
CA GLN A 28 -18.88 -23.39 -5.30
C GLN A 28 -17.91 -22.88 -6.37
N TRP A 29 -18.43 -22.50 -7.54
CA TRP A 29 -17.63 -22.02 -8.68
C TRP A 29 -16.98 -20.66 -8.43
N VAL A 30 -17.47 -19.91 -7.44
CA VAL A 30 -16.82 -18.69 -6.95
C VAL A 30 -15.42 -18.99 -6.41
N PHE A 31 -15.16 -20.21 -5.91
CA PHE A 31 -13.83 -20.63 -5.45
C PHE A 31 -12.99 -21.28 -6.55
N TYR A 32 -13.60 -22.05 -7.45
CA TYR A 32 -12.88 -22.78 -8.49
C TYR A 32 -12.25 -21.85 -9.54
N TRP A 33 -12.97 -20.83 -10.01
CA TRP A 33 -12.44 -19.90 -11.03
C TRP A 33 -11.18 -19.15 -10.57
N PRO A 34 -11.18 -18.50 -9.39
CA PRO A 34 -9.97 -17.88 -8.85
C PRO A 34 -8.84 -18.89 -8.64
N ALA A 35 -9.13 -20.11 -8.20
CA ALA A 35 -8.11 -21.15 -7.98
C ALA A 35 -7.41 -21.56 -9.29
N ILE A 36 -8.16 -21.76 -10.38
CA ILE A 36 -7.60 -22.09 -11.69
C ILE A 36 -6.73 -20.94 -12.20
N PHE A 37 -7.24 -19.70 -12.11
CA PHE A 37 -6.47 -18.52 -12.52
C PHE A 37 -5.19 -18.36 -11.71
N LEU A 38 -5.25 -18.53 -10.38
CA LEU A 38 -4.09 -18.46 -9.50
C LEU A 38 -3.07 -19.56 -9.82
N ALA A 39 -3.52 -20.77 -10.12
CA ALA A 39 -2.65 -21.88 -10.53
C ALA A 39 -1.94 -21.61 -11.86
N PHE A 40 -2.66 -21.03 -12.84
CA PHE A 40 -2.08 -20.63 -14.11
C PHE A 40 -1.05 -19.52 -13.94
N VAL A 41 -1.39 -18.46 -13.18
CA VAL A 41 -0.46 -17.36 -12.87
C VAL A 41 0.76 -17.88 -12.11
N PHE A 42 0.56 -18.78 -11.15
CA PHE A 42 1.66 -19.42 -10.43
C PHE A 42 2.60 -20.19 -11.37
N MET A 43 2.06 -21.01 -12.27
CA MET A 43 2.86 -21.72 -13.27
C MET A 43 3.59 -20.75 -14.20
N PHE A 44 2.91 -19.69 -14.65
CA PHE A 44 3.50 -18.66 -15.51
C PHE A 44 4.65 -17.92 -14.80
N LEU A 45 4.44 -17.44 -13.57
CA LEU A 45 5.48 -16.77 -12.80
C LEU A 45 6.65 -17.72 -12.50
N PHE A 46 6.37 -18.98 -12.18
CA PHE A 46 7.40 -19.99 -11.94
C PHE A 46 8.28 -20.23 -13.17
N LEU A 47 7.72 -20.19 -14.38
CA LEU A 47 8.46 -20.46 -15.62
C LEU A 47 9.10 -19.21 -16.25
N PHE A 48 8.48 -18.04 -16.12
CA PHE A 48 8.87 -16.83 -16.86
C PHE A 48 9.42 -15.70 -15.99
N MET A 49 9.23 -15.73 -14.66
CA MET A 49 9.72 -14.67 -13.79
C MET A 49 11.17 -14.96 -13.36
N GLU A 50 12.11 -14.11 -13.80
CA GLU A 50 13.47 -14.14 -13.30
C GLU A 50 13.53 -13.62 -11.86
N GLU A 51 14.22 -14.34 -10.96
CA GLU A 51 14.53 -13.89 -9.60
C GLU A 51 15.22 -12.52 -9.63
N THR A 52 14.50 -11.50 -9.16
CA THR A 52 14.92 -10.09 -9.23
C THR A 52 15.73 -9.65 -8.01
N ASN A 53 16.37 -10.60 -7.32
CA ASN A 53 17.22 -10.30 -6.16
C ASN A 53 18.54 -9.66 -6.62
N TYR A 54 18.48 -8.38 -6.97
CA TYR A 54 19.63 -7.56 -7.33
C TYR A 54 20.12 -6.83 -6.09
N SER A 55 21.25 -7.28 -5.54
CA SER A 55 21.92 -6.61 -4.43
C SER A 55 22.60 -5.33 -4.95
N ARG A 56 21.98 -4.17 -4.69
CA ARG A 56 22.63 -2.87 -4.88
C ARG A 56 23.60 -2.68 -3.74
N ASP A 57 24.90 -2.69 -4.03
CA ASP A 57 25.92 -2.29 -3.06
C ASP A 57 25.78 -0.78 -2.78
N LEU A 58 24.99 -0.47 -1.75
CA LEU A 58 24.68 0.89 -1.33
C LEU A 58 25.94 1.63 -0.85
N GLN A 59 26.96 0.90 -0.40
CA GLN A 59 28.23 1.47 0.05
C GLN A 59 29.05 2.00 -1.13
N ALA A 60 29.06 1.29 -2.27
CA ALA A 60 29.69 1.75 -3.50
C ALA A 60 29.00 2.99 -4.08
N PHE A 61 27.66 3.08 -3.97
CA PHE A 61 26.90 4.25 -4.42
C PHE A 61 27.16 5.49 -3.55
N ASN A 62 27.20 5.34 -2.22
CA ASN A 62 27.48 6.45 -1.30
C ASN A 62 28.92 6.96 -1.43
N ARG A 63 29.92 6.07 -1.56
CA ARG A 63 31.31 6.49 -1.85
C ARG A 63 31.44 7.24 -3.18
N ARG A 64 30.66 6.84 -4.19
CA ARG A 64 30.63 7.54 -5.49
C ARG A 64 30.02 8.95 -5.35
N ARG A 65 28.97 9.11 -4.53
CA ARG A 65 28.35 10.43 -4.25
C ARG A 65 29.28 11.36 -3.49
N GLU A 66 30.05 10.85 -2.53
CA GLU A 66 31.09 11.62 -1.83
C GLU A 66 32.20 12.06 -2.79
N SER A 67 32.60 11.21 -3.74
CA SER A 67 33.63 11.56 -4.74
C SER A 67 33.19 12.55 -5.82
N LEU A 68 31.88 12.81 -5.96
CA LEU A 68 31.29 13.71 -6.97
C LEU A 68 30.80 15.05 -6.40
N SER A 69 30.99 15.29 -5.10
CA SER A 69 30.69 16.59 -4.49
C SER A 69 31.84 17.57 -4.78
N PRO A 70 31.58 18.78 -5.34
CA PRO A 70 32.65 19.76 -5.54
C PRO A 70 33.20 20.23 -4.19
N PRO A 71 34.50 20.53 -4.07
CA PRO A 71 35.07 21.01 -2.82
C PRO A 71 34.47 22.38 -2.50
N GLY A 72 33.64 22.44 -1.46
CA GLY A 72 33.20 23.68 -0.85
C GLY A 72 34.36 24.31 -0.07
N ASP A 73 34.48 25.63 -0.18
CA ASP A 73 35.47 26.49 0.47
C ASP A 73 35.62 26.19 1.97
N ASP A 74 36.73 25.54 2.35
CA ASP A 74 37.30 25.68 3.68
C ASP A 74 38.74 26.17 3.54
N LYS A 75 38.92 27.47 3.76
CA LYS A 75 40.22 28.11 3.86
C LYS A 75 40.90 27.68 5.16
N ASN A 76 42.22 27.50 5.05
CA ASN A 76 43.25 27.39 6.08
C ASN A 76 43.57 25.99 6.62
N ARG A 77 44.57 25.35 5.98
CA ARG A 77 45.89 25.07 6.58
C ARG A 77 46.88 24.60 5.50
N GLU A 78 47.88 25.44 5.27
CA GLU A 78 49.20 25.16 4.65
C GLU A 78 49.90 24.01 5.40
N ALA A 79 50.89 23.26 4.93
CA ALA A 79 51.54 22.97 3.64
C ALA A 79 52.55 21.84 3.99
N GLU A 80 52.78 20.86 3.11
CA GLU A 80 54.11 20.21 2.94
C GLU A 80 54.11 19.28 1.71
N GLU A 81 55.22 19.30 0.98
CA GLU A 81 55.39 18.84 -0.41
C GLU A 81 55.84 17.37 -0.57
N GLY A 82 55.34 16.72 -1.63
CA GLY A 82 56.04 15.71 -2.46
C GLY A 82 55.82 14.20 -2.19
N PRO A 83 56.03 13.28 -3.17
CA PRO A 83 56.16 13.43 -4.62
C PRO A 83 55.07 12.69 -5.43
N SER A 84 54.73 13.30 -6.57
CA SER A 84 53.87 12.77 -7.63
C SER A 84 54.56 11.61 -8.36
N GLY A 85 53.95 10.42 -8.41
CA GLY A 85 54.50 9.33 -9.25
C GLY A 85 53.80 7.97 -9.21
N VAL A 86 52.99 7.64 -8.18
CA VAL A 86 52.52 6.25 -7.98
C VAL A 86 51.01 6.05 -8.25
N ARG A 87 50.24 7.11 -8.48
CA ARG A 87 48.76 7.04 -8.50
C ARG A 87 48.16 6.51 -9.82
N SER A 88 48.92 6.48 -10.91
CA SER A 88 48.36 6.18 -12.25
C SER A 88 48.32 4.69 -12.61
N GLN A 89 49.11 3.83 -11.94
CA GLN A 89 49.14 2.39 -12.24
C GLN A 89 48.08 1.56 -11.51
N GLN A 90 47.62 1.97 -10.32
CA GLN A 90 46.56 1.26 -9.58
C GLN A 90 45.15 1.40 -10.19
N VAL A 91 44.95 2.37 -11.09
CA VAL A 91 43.66 2.62 -11.74
C VAL A 91 43.38 1.61 -12.86
N ILE A 92 44.41 1.03 -13.49
CA ILE A 92 44.24 0.15 -14.67
C ILE A 92 44.12 -1.32 -14.27
N GLU A 93 44.83 -1.79 -13.23
CA GLU A 93 44.67 -3.17 -12.73
C GLU A 93 43.31 -3.40 -12.07
N SER A 94 42.74 -2.37 -11.43
CA SER A 94 41.43 -2.49 -10.78
C SER A 94 40.26 -2.56 -11.76
N ASP A 95 40.39 -2.07 -13.00
CA ASP A 95 39.37 -2.22 -14.05
C ASP A 95 39.34 -3.64 -14.65
N THR A 96 40.48 -4.35 -14.63
CA THR A 96 40.53 -5.75 -15.11
C THR A 96 39.89 -6.73 -14.12
N GLU A 97 39.91 -6.43 -12.82
CA GLU A 97 39.15 -7.18 -11.81
C GLU A 97 37.67 -6.78 -11.74
N ARG A 98 37.32 -5.52 -12.05
CA ARG A 98 35.93 -5.02 -12.08
C ARG A 98 35.05 -5.74 -13.11
N GLN A 99 35.61 -6.30 -14.17
CA GLN A 99 34.85 -7.09 -15.15
C GLN A 99 34.57 -8.54 -14.72
N ARG A 100 35.29 -9.09 -13.72
CA ARG A 100 35.01 -10.46 -13.22
C ARG A 100 33.77 -10.55 -12.32
N CYS A 101 33.30 -9.44 -11.75
CA CYS A 101 32.14 -9.40 -10.86
C CYS A 101 30.79 -9.11 -11.54
N ALA A 102 30.76 -8.88 -12.85
CA ALA A 102 29.53 -8.72 -13.62
C ALA A 102 29.27 -9.94 -14.51
N LYS A 103 29.41 -11.15 -13.97
CA LYS A 103 29.07 -12.36 -14.72
C LYS A 103 27.55 -12.44 -14.81
N SER A 104 26.99 -12.10 -15.96
CA SER A 104 25.56 -12.31 -16.28
C SER A 104 25.22 -13.78 -15.99
N LYS A 105 24.41 -14.02 -14.96
CA LYS A 105 23.96 -15.37 -14.61
C LYS A 105 23.13 -15.92 -15.78
N SER A 106 23.35 -17.18 -16.17
CA SER A 106 22.50 -17.86 -17.15
C SER A 106 21.07 -17.98 -16.60
N PHE A 107 20.04 -17.96 -17.47
CA PHE A 107 18.62 -18.05 -17.09
C PHE A 107 18.33 -19.19 -16.10
N VAL A 108 18.95 -20.36 -16.29
CA VAL A 108 18.82 -21.52 -15.39
C VAL A 108 19.56 -21.32 -14.05
N GLN A 109 20.67 -20.58 -14.04
CA GLN A 109 21.41 -20.23 -12.82
C GLN A 109 20.71 -19.09 -12.05
N LYS A 110 19.93 -18.25 -12.73
CA LYS A 110 19.04 -17.24 -12.12
C LYS A 110 17.81 -17.87 -11.47
N MET A 111 17.27 -18.96 -12.05
CA MET A 111 16.17 -19.75 -11.47
C MET A 111 16.59 -20.64 -10.28
N SER A 112 17.83 -20.54 -9.80
CA SER A 112 18.25 -21.28 -8.61
C SER A 112 17.54 -20.73 -7.36
N LEU A 113 16.71 -21.58 -6.74
CA LEU A 113 15.94 -21.32 -5.51
C LEU A 113 16.82 -21.08 -4.28
N TRP A 114 18.09 -21.50 -4.33
CA TRP A 114 19.01 -21.47 -3.20
C TRP A 114 20.22 -20.60 -3.55
N GLN A 115 20.04 -19.29 -3.39
CA GLN A 115 21.15 -18.33 -3.45
C GLN A 115 21.49 -17.88 -2.03
N PRO A 116 22.78 -17.84 -1.65
CA PRO A 116 23.18 -17.28 -0.36
C PRO A 116 22.84 -15.78 -0.38
N SER A 117 21.79 -15.41 0.35
CA SER A 117 21.47 -14.00 0.59
C SER A 117 22.55 -13.42 1.51
N LEU A 118 23.20 -12.35 1.07
CA LEU A 118 24.17 -11.64 1.90
C LEU A 118 23.39 -10.92 3.01
N ASP A 119 23.47 -11.46 4.22
CA ASP A 119 23.34 -10.76 5.51
C ASP A 119 22.02 -10.03 5.83
N GLN A 120 20.89 -10.38 5.20
CA GLN A 120 19.56 -10.03 5.73
C GLN A 120 18.92 -11.26 6.37
N ARG A 121 19.24 -11.51 7.65
CA ARG A 121 18.47 -12.46 8.48
C ARG A 121 17.01 -11.99 8.50
N MET A 122 16.16 -12.59 7.67
CA MET A 122 14.74 -12.20 7.55
C MET A 122 14.02 -12.24 8.92
N SER A 123 14.44 -13.14 9.80
CA SER A 123 13.98 -13.20 11.19
C SER A 123 14.31 -11.93 11.99
N ARG A 124 15.50 -11.36 11.84
CA ARG A 124 15.88 -10.09 12.47
C ARG A 124 15.06 -8.93 11.90
N GLN A 125 14.75 -8.97 10.61
CA GLN A 125 13.91 -7.95 9.98
C GLN A 125 12.45 -8.06 10.44
N ALA A 126 11.91 -9.27 10.57
CA ALA A 126 10.60 -9.51 11.14
C ALA A 126 10.50 -9.01 12.59
N TRP A 127 11.54 -9.23 13.40
CA TRP A 127 11.60 -8.71 14.77
C TRP A 127 11.64 -7.17 14.82
N ARG A 128 12.37 -6.52 13.90
CA ARG A 128 12.35 -5.06 13.76
C ARG A 128 10.97 -4.52 13.40
N CYS A 129 10.20 -5.23 12.57
CA CYS A 129 8.82 -4.85 12.28
C CYS A 129 7.94 -4.85 13.55
N LEU A 130 8.17 -5.78 14.48
CA LEU A 130 7.49 -5.80 15.78
C LEU A 130 7.92 -4.64 16.67
N GLU A 131 9.18 -4.24 16.63
CA GLU A 131 9.68 -3.08 17.38
C GLU A 131 9.02 -1.77 16.92
N TYR A 132 8.78 -1.59 15.62
CA TYR A 132 8.08 -0.41 15.09
C TYR A 132 6.62 -0.31 15.53
N LEU A 133 5.98 -1.40 16.01
CA LEU A 133 4.67 -1.28 16.65
C LEU A 133 4.72 -0.47 17.96
N GLY A 134 5.89 -0.33 18.59
CA GLY A 134 6.02 0.52 19.78
C GLY A 134 5.95 2.02 19.48
N TRP A 135 6.02 2.43 18.21
CA TRP A 135 6.07 3.84 17.84
C TRP A 135 4.66 4.45 17.73
N PRO A 136 4.39 5.59 18.39
CA PRO A 136 3.04 6.15 18.49
C PRO A 136 2.46 6.54 17.12
N VAL A 137 3.30 7.04 16.21
CA VAL A 137 2.92 7.41 14.84
C VAL A 137 2.47 6.18 14.04
N VAL A 138 3.17 5.06 14.18
CA VAL A 138 2.84 3.80 13.49
C VAL A 138 1.55 3.21 14.05
N CYS A 139 1.37 3.23 15.37
CA CYS A 139 0.13 2.82 16.03
C CYS A 139 -1.05 3.66 15.58
N PHE A 140 -0.93 4.98 15.55
CA PHE A 140 -1.99 5.88 15.12
C PHE A 140 -2.35 5.66 13.64
N ALA A 141 -1.35 5.62 12.75
CA ALA A 141 -1.57 5.38 11.33
C ALA A 141 -2.17 3.99 11.07
N GLY A 142 -1.70 2.98 11.81
CA GLY A 142 -2.21 1.60 11.76
C GLY A 142 -3.65 1.48 12.26
N PHE A 143 -3.96 2.10 13.39
CA PHE A 143 -5.32 2.14 13.94
C PHE A 143 -6.28 2.88 13.01
N SER A 144 -5.88 4.04 12.50
CA SER A 144 -6.68 4.82 11.55
C SER A 144 -6.96 4.01 10.28
N TYR A 145 -5.93 3.40 9.69
CA TYR A 145 -6.08 2.48 8.56
C TYR A 145 -7.08 1.37 8.91
N GLY A 146 -6.82 0.65 10.00
CA GLY A 146 -7.60 -0.52 10.43
C GLY A 146 -9.06 -0.18 10.63
N SER A 147 -9.38 0.95 11.25
CA SER A 147 -10.75 1.40 11.51
C SER A 147 -11.57 1.55 10.22
N TYR A 148 -11.01 2.16 9.16
CA TYR A 148 -11.72 2.28 7.88
C TYR A 148 -11.98 0.91 7.24
N LEU A 149 -11.02 -0.01 7.33
CA LEU A 149 -11.14 -1.35 6.79
C LEU A 149 -12.19 -2.18 7.55
N ILE A 150 -12.23 -2.04 8.87
CA ILE A 150 -13.22 -2.70 9.75
C ILE A 150 -14.64 -2.34 9.33
N TRP A 151 -14.94 -1.04 9.23
CA TRP A 151 -16.29 -0.59 8.92
C TRP A 151 -16.74 -1.04 7.52
N PHE A 152 -15.80 -1.05 6.57
CA PHE A 152 -16.05 -1.65 5.27
C PHE A 152 -16.32 -3.16 5.38
N ASN A 153 -15.54 -3.91 6.14
CA ASN A 153 -15.73 -5.35 6.31
C ASN A 153 -17.07 -5.70 6.95
N VAL A 154 -17.52 -4.93 7.95
CA VAL A 154 -18.86 -5.09 8.56
C VAL A 154 -19.96 -4.87 7.52
N THR A 155 -19.83 -3.83 6.71
CA THR A 155 -20.79 -3.54 5.62
C THR A 155 -20.77 -4.66 4.57
N ASN A 156 -19.59 -5.15 4.19
CA ASN A 156 -19.40 -6.23 3.23
C ASN A 156 -20.00 -7.56 3.72
N ALA A 157 -19.81 -7.90 5.00
CA ALA A 157 -20.37 -9.11 5.60
C ALA A 157 -21.92 -9.05 5.68
N THR A 158 -22.47 -7.87 5.96
CA THR A 158 -23.92 -7.67 6.09
C THR A 158 -24.62 -7.40 4.76
N ALA A 159 -23.91 -7.01 3.70
CA ALA A 159 -24.48 -6.68 2.39
C ALA A 159 -25.34 -7.78 1.80
N SER A 160 -24.84 -9.02 1.79
CA SER A 160 -25.62 -10.14 1.26
C SER A 160 -26.87 -10.41 2.11
N ILE A 161 -26.74 -10.39 3.44
CA ILE A 161 -27.84 -10.69 4.37
C ILE A 161 -28.96 -9.63 4.27
N ILE A 162 -28.59 -8.35 4.22
CA ILE A 162 -29.55 -7.24 4.19
C ILE A 162 -30.23 -7.15 2.82
N LEU A 163 -29.47 -7.23 1.73
CA LEU A 163 -30.01 -7.04 0.38
C LEU A 163 -30.78 -8.27 -0.12
N SER A 164 -30.39 -9.48 0.27
CA SER A 164 -31.15 -10.70 -0.06
C SER A 164 -32.27 -11.02 0.94
N GLY A 165 -32.27 -10.37 2.11
CA GLY A 165 -33.28 -10.56 3.15
C GLY A 165 -34.68 -10.07 2.76
N SER A 166 -35.66 -10.37 3.64
CA SER A 166 -37.05 -9.98 3.48
C SER A 166 -37.20 -8.45 3.55
N GLY A 167 -37.23 -7.81 2.39
CA GLY A 167 -37.38 -6.36 2.22
C GLY A 167 -36.99 -5.93 0.81
N TYR A 168 -35.82 -6.38 0.34
CA TYR A 168 -35.30 -6.08 -1.00
C TYR A 168 -35.29 -7.29 -1.94
N ASN A 169 -35.12 -8.51 -1.41
CA ASN A 169 -35.10 -9.77 -2.19
C ASN A 169 -34.16 -9.74 -3.41
N PHE A 170 -32.96 -9.16 -3.27
CA PHE A 170 -32.00 -9.12 -4.36
C PHE A 170 -31.43 -10.50 -4.66
N LYS A 171 -31.41 -10.85 -5.95
CA LYS A 171 -30.68 -12.01 -6.45
C LYS A 171 -29.17 -11.84 -6.25
N PRO A 172 -28.37 -12.92 -6.18
CA PRO A 172 -26.92 -12.83 -6.02
C PRO A 172 -26.22 -11.94 -7.04
N SER A 173 -26.67 -11.90 -8.31
CA SER A 173 -26.14 -10.96 -9.31
C SER A 173 -26.38 -9.49 -8.93
N MET A 174 -27.56 -9.15 -8.42
CA MET A 174 -27.92 -7.79 -8.01
C MET A 174 -27.14 -7.35 -6.76
N VAL A 175 -26.89 -8.27 -5.83
CA VAL A 175 -26.00 -8.03 -4.67
C VAL A 175 -24.56 -7.84 -5.15
N GLY A 176 -24.09 -8.60 -6.14
CA GLY A 176 -22.79 -8.36 -6.76
C GLY A 176 -22.72 -6.98 -7.44
N LEU A 177 -23.79 -6.58 -8.12
CA LEU A 177 -23.87 -5.33 -8.86
C LEU A 177 -23.85 -4.09 -7.95
N SER A 178 -24.33 -4.18 -6.70
CA SER A 178 -24.25 -3.06 -5.76
C SER A 178 -22.81 -2.63 -5.45
N TYR A 179 -21.83 -3.53 -5.59
CA TYR A 179 -20.42 -3.21 -5.44
C TYR A 179 -19.87 -2.31 -6.55
N LEU A 180 -20.58 -2.13 -7.67
CA LEU A 180 -20.24 -1.09 -8.65
C LEU A 180 -20.30 0.31 -8.03
N SER A 181 -21.18 0.54 -7.07
CA SER A 181 -21.20 1.79 -6.29
C SER A 181 -19.92 1.97 -5.48
N CYS A 182 -19.41 0.88 -4.87
CA CYS A 182 -18.12 0.90 -4.18
C CYS A 182 -16.95 1.20 -5.14
N CYS A 183 -16.97 0.60 -6.34
CA CYS A 183 -15.99 0.91 -7.38
C CYS A 183 -16.03 2.40 -7.76
N PHE A 184 -17.22 2.95 -8.02
CA PHE A 184 -17.39 4.36 -8.36
C PHE A 184 -16.95 5.28 -7.22
N GLY A 185 -17.39 5.00 -5.99
CA GLY A 185 -16.97 5.73 -4.79
C GLY A 185 -15.47 5.72 -4.60
N THR A 186 -14.80 4.61 -4.90
CA THR A 186 -13.35 4.48 -4.84
C THR A 186 -12.62 5.29 -5.90
N VAL A 187 -13.12 5.29 -7.13
CA VAL A 187 -12.58 6.13 -8.20
C VAL A 187 -12.65 7.60 -7.77
N VAL A 188 -13.83 8.05 -7.35
CA VAL A 188 -14.04 9.42 -6.85
C VAL A 188 -13.14 9.72 -5.65
N GLY A 189 -13.12 8.83 -4.65
CA GLY A 189 -12.32 8.99 -3.44
C GLY A 189 -10.83 9.04 -3.73
N SER A 190 -10.31 8.22 -4.64
CA SER A 190 -8.89 8.21 -5.01
C SER A 190 -8.45 9.47 -5.78
N LEU A 191 -9.32 10.00 -6.65
CA LEU A 191 -9.09 11.26 -7.38
C LEU A 191 -9.13 12.46 -6.45
N VAL A 192 -10.14 12.51 -5.58
CA VAL A 192 -10.29 13.57 -4.58
C VAL A 192 -9.14 13.52 -3.58
N SER A 193 -8.82 12.34 -3.02
CA SER A 193 -7.72 12.18 -2.04
C SER A 193 -6.39 12.68 -2.58
N GLY A 194 -6.03 12.32 -3.82
CA GLY A 194 -4.79 12.78 -4.44
C GLY A 194 -4.74 14.29 -4.59
N ARG A 195 -5.74 14.88 -5.26
CA ARG A 195 -5.74 16.33 -5.51
C ARG A 195 -5.92 17.16 -4.24
N MET A 196 -6.78 16.70 -3.33
CA MET A 196 -7.07 17.39 -2.07
C MET A 196 -5.86 17.38 -1.14
N SER A 197 -5.19 16.23 -0.99
CA SER A 197 -4.01 16.09 -0.13
C SER A 197 -2.90 17.05 -0.56
N ASP A 198 -2.57 17.06 -1.85
CA ASP A 198 -1.47 17.88 -2.37
C ASP A 198 -1.82 19.37 -2.33
N TRP A 199 -3.05 19.73 -2.75
CA TRP A 199 -3.51 21.12 -2.72
C TRP A 199 -3.54 21.69 -1.31
N LEU A 200 -4.08 20.94 -0.35
CA LEU A 200 -4.22 21.38 1.03
C LEU A 200 -2.83 21.52 1.69
N THR A 201 -1.92 20.57 1.45
CA THR A 201 -0.54 20.63 1.97
C THR A 201 0.18 21.89 1.47
N ILE A 202 0.10 22.19 0.16
CA ILE A 202 0.72 23.38 -0.43
C ILE A 202 0.08 24.66 0.13
N LYS A 203 -1.24 24.67 0.30
CA LYS A 203 -1.97 25.83 0.83
C LYS A 203 -1.60 26.12 2.29
N LEU A 204 -1.53 25.11 3.15
CA LEU A 204 -1.10 25.30 4.54
C LEU A 204 0.40 25.62 4.64
N ALA A 205 1.26 25.02 3.82
CA ALA A 205 2.68 25.34 3.79
C ALA A 205 2.93 26.80 3.38
N ARG A 206 2.20 27.32 2.38
CA ARG A 206 2.28 28.75 2.02
C ARG A 206 1.79 29.67 3.13
N ARG A 207 0.82 29.24 3.93
CA ARG A 207 0.31 30.00 5.08
C ARG A 207 1.27 29.94 6.28
N ASN A 208 2.10 28.90 6.39
CA ASN A 208 3.04 28.69 7.50
C ASN A 208 4.49 29.03 7.12
N ASN A 209 4.70 30.18 6.45
CA ASN A 209 6.04 30.67 6.06
C ASN A 209 6.89 29.68 5.23
N GLY A 210 6.26 28.77 4.49
CA GLY A 210 6.96 27.79 3.64
C GLY A 210 7.39 26.51 4.36
N VAL A 211 7.08 26.35 5.65
CA VAL A 211 7.39 25.11 6.39
C VAL A 211 6.28 24.08 6.16
N MET A 212 6.66 22.92 5.62
CA MET A 212 5.76 21.78 5.40
C MET A 212 5.90 20.80 6.57
N GLU A 213 4.87 20.73 7.41
CA GLU A 213 4.75 19.72 8.46
C GLU A 213 3.91 18.55 7.97
N ALA A 214 4.25 17.33 8.41
CA ALA A 214 3.51 16.11 8.05
C ALA A 214 2.05 16.16 8.53
N GLU A 215 1.75 16.93 9.59
CA GLU A 215 0.41 17.07 10.15
C GLU A 215 -0.58 17.78 9.24
N HIS A 216 -0.10 18.60 8.29
CA HIS A 216 -0.97 19.28 7.32
C HIS A 216 -1.74 18.28 6.44
N ARG A 217 -1.24 17.04 6.30
CA ARG A 217 -1.91 15.96 5.56
C ARG A 217 -3.06 15.31 6.31
N LEU A 218 -3.17 15.49 7.64
CA LEU A 218 -4.22 14.89 8.47
C LEU A 218 -5.56 15.63 8.37
N TRP A 219 -5.56 16.91 7.99
CA TRP A 219 -6.77 17.72 7.91
C TRP A 219 -7.92 17.14 7.07
N PRO A 220 -7.70 16.51 5.89
CA PRO A 220 -8.77 15.89 5.13
C PRO A 220 -9.43 14.70 5.88
N LEU A 221 -8.80 14.11 6.89
CA LEU A 221 -9.43 13.08 7.73
C LEU A 221 -10.63 13.63 8.51
N MET A 222 -10.69 14.93 8.80
CA MET A 222 -11.86 15.54 9.44
C MET A 222 -13.13 15.36 8.62
N ILE A 223 -13.02 15.34 7.29
CA ILE A 223 -14.15 15.05 6.38
C ILE A 223 -14.56 13.58 6.53
N CYS A 224 -13.60 12.67 6.60
CA CYS A 224 -13.85 11.24 6.79
C CYS A 224 -14.51 10.94 8.15
N VAL A 225 -14.17 11.68 9.21
CA VAL A 225 -14.78 11.53 10.54
C VAL A 225 -16.28 11.78 10.52
N VAL A 226 -16.79 12.64 9.63
CA VAL A 226 -18.24 12.85 9.46
C VAL A 226 -18.84 11.91 8.42
N LEU A 227 -18.13 11.67 7.32
CA LEU A 227 -18.61 10.88 6.19
C LEU A 227 -18.82 9.40 6.55
N VAL A 228 -17.90 8.79 7.30
CA VAL A 228 -17.98 7.38 7.72
C VAL A 228 -19.21 7.10 8.61
N PRO A 229 -19.42 7.79 9.75
CA PRO A 229 -20.60 7.53 10.57
C PRO A 229 -21.90 7.84 9.83
N THR A 230 -21.94 8.89 9.00
CA THR A 230 -23.12 9.18 8.17
C THR A 230 -23.44 8.02 7.23
N SER A 231 -22.43 7.42 6.60
CA SER A 231 -22.60 6.26 5.71
C SER A 231 -23.05 5.01 6.49
N LEU A 232 -22.49 4.77 7.68
CA LEU A 232 -22.86 3.63 8.52
C LEU A 232 -24.26 3.76 9.11
N ILE A 233 -24.65 4.95 9.55
CA ILE A 233 -26.01 5.24 10.04
C ILE A 233 -27.01 5.02 8.90
N LEU A 234 -26.71 5.52 7.70
CA LEU A 234 -27.57 5.32 6.54
C LEU A 234 -27.69 3.84 6.16
N TRP A 235 -26.61 3.06 6.28
CA TRP A 235 -26.63 1.63 6.06
C TRP A 235 -27.45 0.87 7.11
N GLY A 236 -27.16 1.08 8.40
CA GLY A 236 -27.81 0.36 9.50
C GLY A 236 -29.27 0.76 9.71
N VAL A 237 -29.53 2.05 9.93
CA VAL A 237 -30.89 2.55 10.16
C VAL A 237 -31.72 2.47 8.88
N GLY A 238 -31.12 2.72 7.72
CA GLY A 238 -31.80 2.57 6.43
C GLY A 238 -32.24 1.12 6.18
N ALA A 239 -31.40 0.14 6.52
CA ALA A 239 -31.76 -1.26 6.41
C ALA A 239 -32.94 -1.63 7.31
N GLN A 240 -32.96 -1.14 8.56
CA GLN A 240 -34.04 -1.44 9.52
C GLN A 240 -35.38 -0.78 9.13
N GLN A 241 -35.34 0.46 8.61
CA GLN A 241 -36.54 1.19 8.21
C GLN A 241 -37.08 0.79 6.83
N GLY A 242 -36.37 -0.09 6.10
CA GLY A 242 -36.77 -0.50 4.75
C GLY A 242 -36.78 0.66 3.74
N VAL A 243 -35.81 1.58 3.85
CA VAL A 243 -35.71 2.72 2.91
C VAL A 243 -35.49 2.24 1.48
N HIS A 244 -35.65 3.09 0.47
CA HIS A 244 -35.39 2.66 -0.90
C HIS A 244 -33.93 2.17 -1.07
N TRP A 245 -33.73 1.04 -1.76
CA TRP A 245 -32.43 0.37 -1.93
C TRP A 245 -31.32 1.30 -2.43
N PHE A 246 -31.68 2.34 -3.18
CA PHE A 246 -30.77 3.37 -3.68
C PHE A 246 -29.94 4.02 -2.56
N PHE A 247 -30.55 4.32 -1.41
CA PHE A 247 -29.85 4.95 -0.30
C PHE A 247 -28.83 4.02 0.35
N LEU A 248 -29.10 2.70 0.38
CA LEU A 248 -28.15 1.71 0.85
C LEU A 248 -26.96 1.59 -0.10
N ILE A 249 -27.21 1.56 -1.42
CA ILE A 249 -26.14 1.52 -2.42
C ILE A 249 -25.30 2.82 -2.40
N LEU A 250 -25.93 3.97 -2.17
CA LEU A 250 -25.24 5.24 -1.98
C LEU A 250 -24.36 5.23 -0.73
N ALA A 251 -24.85 4.67 0.38
CA ALA A 251 -24.09 4.50 1.62
C ALA A 251 -22.86 3.61 1.41
N MET A 252 -23.00 2.49 0.70
CA MET A 252 -21.85 1.62 0.35
C MET A 252 -20.80 2.37 -0.48
N GLY A 253 -21.23 3.13 -1.48
CA GLY A 253 -20.33 3.93 -2.32
C GLY A 253 -19.62 5.04 -1.55
N ALA A 254 -20.35 5.76 -0.68
CA ALA A 254 -19.79 6.80 0.18
C ALA A 254 -18.78 6.24 1.20
N LEU A 255 -19.08 5.08 1.79
CA LEU A 255 -18.15 4.39 2.70
C LEU A 255 -16.89 3.93 1.96
N ALA A 256 -17.02 3.39 0.74
CA ALA A 256 -15.87 3.02 -0.09
C ALA A 256 -15.00 4.23 -0.46
N ALA A 257 -15.62 5.37 -0.79
CA ALA A 257 -14.92 6.62 -1.02
C ALA A 257 -14.14 7.09 0.22
N ALA A 258 -14.78 7.05 1.39
CA ALA A 258 -14.15 7.40 2.66
C ALA A 258 -12.97 6.48 2.99
N CYS A 259 -13.12 5.17 2.74
CA CYS A 259 -12.06 4.19 2.92
C CYS A 259 -10.87 4.47 2.00
N ALA A 260 -11.11 4.76 0.72
CA ALA A 260 -10.03 5.08 -0.23
C ALA A 260 -9.27 6.36 0.16
N ILE A 261 -9.98 7.39 0.65
CA ILE A 261 -9.38 8.65 1.12
C ILE A 261 -8.56 8.42 2.40
N GLY A 262 -9.17 7.82 3.43
CA GLY A 262 -8.54 7.60 4.73
C GLY A 262 -7.30 6.71 4.63
N LEU A 263 -7.39 5.65 3.82
CA LEU A 263 -6.28 4.76 3.53
C LEU A 263 -5.06 5.49 2.94
N THR A 264 -5.30 6.29 1.90
CA THR A 264 -4.24 6.99 1.19
C THR A 264 -3.55 7.99 2.11
N ILE A 265 -4.32 8.71 2.93
CA ILE A 265 -3.77 9.70 3.87
C ILE A 265 -2.93 9.04 4.95
N SER A 266 -3.40 7.96 5.57
CA SER A 266 -2.66 7.28 6.64
C SER A 266 -1.32 6.71 6.18
N ILE A 267 -1.27 6.11 4.98
CA ILE A 267 -0.01 5.63 4.38
C ILE A 267 0.91 6.81 4.04
N ASN A 268 0.37 7.86 3.41
CA ASN A 268 1.15 9.03 3.01
C ASN A 268 1.74 9.77 4.22
N TYR A 269 0.99 9.85 5.32
CA TYR A 269 1.46 10.42 6.57
C TYR A 269 2.62 9.61 7.17
N LEU A 270 2.52 8.28 7.15
CA LEU A 270 3.61 7.41 7.62
C LEU A 270 4.89 7.60 6.77
N ILE A 271 4.75 7.61 5.44
CA ILE A 271 5.89 7.77 4.52
C ILE A 271 6.60 9.10 4.78
N ASP A 272 5.84 10.17 5.01
CA ASP A 272 6.40 11.48 5.31
C ASP A 272 7.13 11.53 6.66
N CYS A 273 6.62 10.85 7.69
CA CYS A 273 7.27 10.80 8.99
C CYS A 273 8.56 9.95 8.96
N TYR A 274 8.58 8.87 8.15
CA TYR A 274 9.65 7.87 8.17
C TYR A 274 10.13 7.46 6.77
N HIS A 275 10.57 8.43 5.96
CA HIS A 275 11.06 8.19 4.59
C HIS A 275 12.11 7.06 4.47
N GLY A 276 13.07 6.99 5.40
CA GLY A 276 14.13 5.97 5.39
C GLY A 276 13.70 4.57 5.88
N LEU A 277 12.55 4.47 6.56
CA LEU A 277 12.05 3.23 7.18
C LEU A 277 10.66 2.83 6.66
N ALA A 278 10.14 3.54 5.65
CA ALA A 278 8.79 3.39 5.13
C ALA A 278 8.45 1.94 4.77
N GLY A 279 9.39 1.20 4.19
CA GLY A 279 9.19 -0.21 3.83
C GLY A 279 8.80 -1.08 5.02
N ASN A 280 9.52 -0.99 6.14
CA ASN A 280 9.24 -1.81 7.33
C ASN A 280 8.04 -1.27 8.11
N ALA A 281 7.87 0.04 8.16
CA ALA A 281 6.75 0.67 8.85
C ALA A 281 5.40 0.34 8.19
N ILE A 282 5.35 0.25 6.85
CA ILE A 282 4.15 -0.20 6.12
C ILE A 282 3.78 -1.64 6.51
N VAL A 283 4.77 -2.52 6.66
CA VAL A 283 4.53 -3.91 7.11
C VAL A 283 3.91 -3.92 8.51
N SER A 284 4.40 -3.09 9.43
CA SER A 284 3.83 -2.96 10.77
C SER A 284 2.39 -2.45 10.76
N ILE A 285 2.06 -1.46 9.90
CA ILE A 285 0.68 -1.01 9.69
C ILE A 285 -0.22 -2.15 9.18
N ILE A 286 0.29 -2.95 8.24
CA ILE A 286 -0.44 -4.09 7.67
C ILE A 286 -0.68 -5.17 8.74
N LEU A 287 0.24 -5.38 9.68
CA LEU A 287 0.01 -6.26 10.81
C LEU A 287 -1.13 -5.74 11.69
N ILE A 288 -1.08 -4.47 12.10
CA ILE A 288 -2.11 -3.84 12.95
C ILE A 288 -3.50 -3.95 12.29
N ARG A 289 -3.61 -3.54 11.02
CA ARG A 289 -4.90 -3.57 10.31
C ARG A 289 -5.46 -4.99 10.20
N ASN A 290 -4.59 -6.00 9.97
CA ASN A 290 -5.03 -7.38 9.74
C ASN A 290 -5.46 -8.01 11.07
N THR A 291 -4.74 -7.73 12.16
CA THR A 291 -5.13 -8.14 13.51
C THR A 291 -6.47 -7.53 13.90
N MET A 292 -6.67 -6.23 13.63
CA MET A 292 -7.94 -5.56 13.88
C MET A 292 -9.10 -6.14 13.05
N SER A 293 -8.86 -6.39 11.76
CA SER A 293 -9.84 -7.04 10.89
C SER A 293 -10.19 -8.43 11.39
N PHE A 294 -9.20 -9.23 11.80
CA PHE A 294 -9.42 -10.57 12.35
C PHE A 294 -10.25 -10.51 13.63
N ALA A 295 -9.93 -9.60 14.55
CA ALA A 295 -10.64 -9.46 15.81
C ALA A 295 -12.13 -9.17 15.62
N ILE A 296 -12.52 -8.41 14.59
CA ILE A 296 -13.93 -8.06 14.33
C ILE A 296 -14.63 -9.09 13.45
N SER A 297 -13.90 -9.76 12.55
CA SER A 297 -14.49 -10.85 11.75
C SER A 297 -14.84 -12.08 12.58
N TYR A 298 -14.13 -12.34 13.69
CA TYR A 298 -14.30 -13.54 14.52
C TYR A 298 -14.81 -13.26 15.94
N GLY A 299 -14.84 -12.00 16.37
CA GLY A 299 -15.34 -11.57 17.68
C GLY A 299 -16.82 -11.24 17.71
#